data_AF-A0A966S4D0-F1
#
_entry.id   AF-A0A966S4D0-F1
#
_cell.length_a   1.000
_cell.length_b   1.000
_cell.length_c   1.000
_cell.angle_alpha   90.00
_cell.angle_beta   90.00
_cell.angle_gamma   90.00
#
_symmetry.space_group_name_H-M   'P 1'
#
loop_
_entity.id
_entity.type
_entity.pdbx_description
1 polymer ?
#
loop_
_entity_poly.entity_id
_entity_poly.type
_entity_poly.pdbx_seq_one_letter_code
_entity_poly.pdbx_strand_id
1 'polypeptide(L)' 'MSMEFEAAFKRLEEILEKMQTENPSLDESIRLYEEADKLIQLSSKNLAKAEKKIETIMKNRDSGLELDHNQQPILTNFEA' A
#
# COMPACT_ATOMS: atom_id res chain seq x y z
N MET A 1 -2.19 -11.03 -2.15
CA MET A 1 -2.00 -9.64 -2.61
C MET A 1 -3.25 -9.20 -3.36
N SER A 2 -3.53 -7.90 -3.49
CA SER A 2 -4.68 -7.46 -4.28
C SER A 2 -4.35 -7.56 -5.77
N MET A 3 -5.34 -7.91 -6.60
CA MET A 3 -5.14 -8.02 -8.05
C MET A 3 -4.62 -6.72 -8.66
N GLU A 4 -4.96 -5.55 -8.10
CA GLU A 4 -4.45 -4.27 -8.59
C GLU A 4 -2.94 -4.08 -8.32
N PHE A 5 -2.43 -4.57 -7.18
CA PHE A 5 -1.00 -4.46 -6.87
C PHE A 5 -0.17 -5.38 -7.76
N GLU A 6 -0.59 -6.63 -7.93
CA GLU A 6 0.12 -7.59 -8.80
C GLU A 6 0.11 -7.11 -10.26
N ALA A 7 -1.00 -6.58 -10.75
CA ALA A 7 -1.09 -6.01 -12.09
C ALA A 7 -0.17 -4.78 -12.26
N ALA A 8 -0.14 -3.88 -11.27
CA ALA A 8 0.75 -2.72 -11.32
C ALA A 8 2.23 -3.13 -11.28
N PHE A 9 2.57 -4.13 -10.47
CA PHE A 9 3.93 -4.65 -10.37
C PHE A 9 4.38 -5.31 -11.67
N LYS A 10 3.54 -6.19 -12.24
CA LYS A 10 3.82 -6.81 -13.54
C LYS A 10 4.02 -5.78 -14.65
N ARG A 11 3.21 -4.71 -14.65
CA ARG A 11 3.36 -3.64 -15.63
C ARG A 11 4.68 -2.89 -15.49
N LEU A 12 5.16 -2.67 -14.27
CA LEU A 12 6.48 -2.09 -14.03
C LEU A 12 7.62 -2.99 -14.57
N GLU A 13 7.50 -4.31 -14.43
CA GLU A 13 8.46 -5.27 -15.01
C GLU A 13 8.48 -5.17 -16.54
N GLU A 14 7.30 -5.12 -17.19
CA GLU A 14 7.20 -4.95 -18.64
C GLU A 14 7.81 -3.62 -19.12
N ILE A 15 7.63 -2.53 -18.37
CA ILE A 15 8.24 -1.23 -18.68
C ILE A 15 9.76 -1.33 -18.59
N LEU A 16 10.29 -1.95 -17.53
CA LEU A 16 11.73 -2.15 -17.36
C LEU A 16 12.32 -2.99 -18.49
N GLU A 17 11.65 -4.08 -18.88
CA GLU A 17 12.08 -4.92 -19.99
C GLU A 17 12.15 -4.11 -21.29
N LYS A 18 11.09 -3.35 -21.61
CA LYS A 18 11.06 -2.49 -22.82
C LYS A 18 12.19 -1.46 -22.85
N MET A 19 12.47 -0.82 -21.72
CA MET A 19 13.57 0.16 -21.64
C MET A 19 14.94 -0.48 -21.84
N GLN A 20 15.10 -1.76 -21.49
CA GLN A 20 16.37 -2.48 -21.62
C GLN A 20 16.56 -3.13 -22.99
N THR A 21 15.49 -3.61 -23.62
CA THR A 21 15.59 -4.46 -24.81
C THR A 21 15.32 -3.72 -26.13
N GLU A 22 14.43 -2.73 -26.13
CA GLU A 22 13.94 -2.10 -27.36
C GLU A 22 14.57 -0.74 -27.67
N ASN A 23 15.44 -0.23 -26.77
CA ASN A 23 16.07 1.10 -26.84
C ASN A 23 15.08 2.18 -27.34
N PRO A 24 13.99 2.42 -26.58
CA PRO A 24 12.87 3.24 -27.02
C PRO A 24 13.30 4.64 -27.39
N SER A 25 12.55 5.27 -28.30
CA SER A 25 12.77 6.68 -28.65
C SER A 25 12.67 7.59 -27.41
N LEU A 26 13.17 8.81 -27.50
CA LEU A 26 13.12 9.77 -26.39
C LEU A 26 11.67 10.01 -25.91
N ASP A 27 10.74 10.24 -26.84
CA ASP A 27 9.33 10.48 -26.52
C ASP A 27 8.68 9.26 -25.86
N GLU A 28 9.03 8.06 -26.32
CA GLU A 28 8.53 6.81 -25.74
C GLU A 28 9.12 6.54 -24.36
N SER A 29 10.40 6.83 -24.16
CA SER A 29 11.06 6.75 -22.86
C SER A 29 10.41 7.67 -21.83
N ILE A 30 10.03 8.90 -22.23
CA ILE A 30 9.31 9.84 -21.36
C ILE A 30 7.94 9.27 -20.98
N ARG A 31 7.19 8.70 -21.94
CA ARG A 31 5.87 8.10 -21.66
C ARG A 31 5.95 6.89 -20.74
N LEU A 32 6.92 6.01 -20.97
CA LEU A 32 7.17 4.83 -20.13
C LEU A 32 7.53 5.25 -18.70
N TYR A 33 8.34 6.30 -18.54
CA TYR A 33 8.67 6.84 -17.23
C TYR A 33 7.45 7.43 -16.51
N GLU A 34 6.62 8.24 -17.19
CA GLU A 34 5.39 8.78 -16.62
C GLU A 34 4.40 7.68 -16.20
N GLU A 35 4.32 6.60 -16.98
CA GLU A 35 3.51 5.43 -16.64
C GLU A 35 4.04 4.74 -15.38
N ALA A 36 5.36 4.50 -15.33
CA ALA A 36 6.01 3.90 -14.16
C ALA A 36 5.80 4.74 -12.89
N ASP A 37 5.95 6.06 -12.96
CA ASP A 37 5.74 6.96 -11.82
C ASP A 37 4.31 6.84 -11.27
N LYS A 38 3.30 6.83 -12.15
CA LYS A 38 1.89 6.65 -11.74
C LYS A 38 1.64 5.31 -11.06
N LEU A 39 2.23 4.23 -11.58
CA LEU A 39 2.11 2.88 -10.99
C LEU A 39 2.77 2.79 -9.62
N ILE A 40 3.93 3.41 -9.45
CA ILE A 40 4.64 3.50 -8.17
C ILE A 40 3.80 4.29 -7.17
N GLN A 41 3.29 5.47 -7.54
CA GLN A 41 2.44 6.27 -6.66
C GLN A 41 1.18 5.52 -6.21
N LEU A 42 0.53 4.78 -7.12
CA LEU A 42 -0.64 3.96 -6.79
C LEU A 42 -0.28 2.86 -5.77
N SER A 43 0.83 2.17 -6.01
CA SER A 43 1.34 1.11 -5.14
C SER A 43 1.67 1.65 -3.75
N SER A 44 2.37 2.78 -3.65
CA SER A 44 2.67 3.44 -2.38
C SER A 44 1.40 3.83 -1.61
N LYS A 45 0.37 4.34 -2.30
CA LYS A 45 -0.93 4.65 -1.66
C LYS A 45 -1.61 3.40 -1.12
N ASN A 46 -1.56 2.29 -1.85
CA ASN A 46 -2.16 1.02 -1.42
C ASN A 46 -1.40 0.43 -0.22
N LEU A 47 -0.07 0.49 -0.24
CA LEU A 47 0.77 0.07 0.89
C LEU A 47 0.49 0.91 2.14
N ALA A 48 0.42 2.24 2.02
CA ALA A 48 0.10 3.11 3.15
C ALA A 48 -1.29 2.81 3.76
N LYS A 49 -2.28 2.49 2.92
CA LYS A 49 -3.61 2.04 3.40
C LYS A 49 -3.52 0.70 4.14
N ALA A 50 -2.74 -0.25 3.64
CA ALA A 50 -2.53 -1.54 4.27
C ALA A 50 -1.82 -1.38 5.63
N GLU A 51 -0.76 -0.57 5.68
CA GLU A 51 -0.02 -0.23 6.91
C GLU A 51 -0.95 0.40 7.96
N LYS A 52 -1.73 1.41 7.59
CA LYS A 52 -2.71 2.03 8.49
C LYS A 52 -3.74 1.04 9.04
N LYS A 53 -4.17 0.08 8.21
CA LYS A 53 -5.09 -0.98 8.63
C LYS A 53 -4.42 -1.92 9.65
N ILE A 54 -3.16 -2.28 9.43
CA ILE A 54 -2.36 -3.08 10.38
C ILE A 54 -2.19 -2.30 11.69
N GLU A 55 -1.80 -1.03 11.63
CA GLU A 55 -1.65 -0.16 12.80
C GLU A 55 -2.95 -0.08 13.61
N THR A 56 -4.11 0.03 12.94
CA THR A 56 -5.41 0.02 13.61
C THR A 56 -5.69 -1.31 14.32
N ILE A 57 -5.39 -2.45 13.67
CA ILE A 57 -5.56 -3.77 14.27
C ILE A 57 -4.63 -3.93 15.49
N MET A 58 -3.38 -3.46 15.39
CA MET A 58 -2.41 -3.53 16.49
C MET A 58 -2.79 -2.61 17.64
N LYS A 59 -3.22 -1.37 17.38
CA LYS A 59 -3.75 -0.46 18.41
C LYS A 59 -4.98 -1.05 19.09
N ASN A 60 -5.89 -1.69 18.38
CA ASN A 60 -7.03 -2.37 19.00
C ASN A 60 -6.62 -3.60 19.85
N ARG A 61 -5.42 -4.13 19.65
CA ARG A 61 -4.86 -5.26 20.41
C ARG A 61 -4.06 -4.81 21.64
N ASP A 62 -3.35 -3.69 21.55
CA ASP A 62 -2.53 -3.12 22.63
C ASP A 62 -3.29 -2.11 23.51
N SER A 63 -4.27 -1.39 22.94
CA SER A 63 -5.30 -0.77 23.75
C SER A 63 -6.07 -1.95 24.32
N GLY A 64 -5.89 -2.25 25.60
CA GLY A 64 -6.70 -3.23 26.31
C GLY A 64 -8.16 -2.80 26.32
N LEU A 65 -8.82 -2.87 25.17
CA LEU A 65 -10.26 -2.95 25.07
C LEU A 65 -10.62 -4.33 25.60
N GLU A 66 -10.54 -4.45 26.91
CA GLU A 66 -11.37 -5.41 27.61
C GLU A 66 -12.78 -5.03 27.19
N LEU A 67 -13.38 -5.91 26.40
CA LEU A 67 -14.78 -5.79 26.07
C LEU A 67 -15.52 -6.36 27.27
N ASP A 68 -16.52 -5.62 27.77
CA ASP A 68 -17.40 -6.19 28.77
C ASP A 68 -18.24 -7.34 28.16
N HIS A 69 -19.05 -8.00 28.99
CA HIS A 69 -19.96 -9.07 28.56
C HIS A 69 -20.98 -8.63 27.49
N ASN A 70 -21.09 -7.33 27.20
CA ASN A 70 -21.96 -6.72 26.20
C ASN A 70 -21.20 -6.09 25.03
N GLN A 71 -19.91 -6.45 24.85
CA GLN A 71 -19.04 -5.97 23.78
C GLN A 71 -18.82 -4.45 23.76
N GLN A 72 -19.00 -3.76 24.89
CA GLN A 72 -18.66 -2.35 25.00
C GLN A 72 -17.20 -2.16 25.44
N PRO A 73 -16.50 -1.13 24.91
CA PRO A 73 -15.12 -0.86 25.27
C PRO A 73 -15.01 -0.42 26.74
N ILE A 74 -14.27 -1.17 27.57
CA ILE A 74 -13.95 -0.77 28.94
C ILE A 74 -12.84 0.28 28.88
N LEU A 75 -13.16 1.51 29.28
CA LEU A 75 -12.17 2.56 29.49
C LEU A 75 -11.55 2.36 30.87
N THR A 76 -10.37 1.73 30.94
CA THR A 76 -9.56 1.79 32.16
C THR A 76 -8.97 3.19 32.25
N ASN A 77 -9.52 4.01 33.15
CA ASN A 77 -8.93 5.30 33.51
C ASN A 77 -7.52 5.06 34.06
N PHE A 78 -6.51 5.51 33.35
CA PHE A 78 -5.16 5.65 33.88
C PHE A 78 -5.13 6.90 34.77
N GLU A 79 -5.34 6.73 36.08
CA GLU A 79 -4.91 7.71 37.07
C GLU A 79 -3.43 7.46 37.40
N ALA A 80 -2.65 8.55 37.36
CA ALA A 80 -1.19 8.59 37.46
C ALA A 80 -0.66 8.36 38.89
#